data_AF-A0A924AEM6-F1
#
_entry.id   AF-A0A924AEM6-F1
#
_cell.length_a   1.000
_cell.length_b   1.000
_cell.length_c   1.000
_cell.angle_alpha   90.00
_cell.angle_beta   90.00
_cell.angle_gamma   90.00
#
_symmetry.space_group_name_H-M   'P 1'
#
loop_
_entity.id
_entity.type
_entity.pdbx_description
1 polymer ?
#
loop_
_entity_poly.entity_id
_entity_poly.type
_entity_poly.pdbx_seq_one_letter_code
_entity_poly.pdbx_strand_id
1 'polypeptide(L)'
;NKNEIEISDLNIDEILLLQDGHCFRDGILNLCKVGDIANKNHFQLKSGSFETLIKLADEGLGTTLLPFLHTLDLKENDRKKLRHFKEPKPAREVSLIFPKTQLKIHIIDALRSTIAGVVKGAIVFQNVQIISPLNKKS
;
A
#
# COMPACT_ATOMS: atom_id res chain seq x y z
N ASN A 1 14.47 -0.75 -18.75
CA ASN A 1 13.68 -1.78 -18.03
C ASN A 1 14.41 -2.21 -16.76
N LYS A 2 14.07 -1.61 -15.61
CA LYS A 2 14.49 -2.15 -14.31
C LYS A 2 13.43 -3.13 -13.81
N ASN A 3 13.81 -4.27 -13.26
CA ASN A 3 12.90 -5.22 -12.62
C ASN A 3 12.46 -4.77 -11.22
N GLU A 4 13.30 -3.94 -10.59
CA GLU A 4 13.05 -3.33 -9.29
C GLU A 4 13.15 -1.81 -9.37
N ILE A 5 12.41 -1.12 -8.50
CA ILE A 5 12.35 0.34 -8.42
C ILE A 5 12.77 0.83 -7.04
N GLU A 6 13.33 2.04 -6.98
CA GLU A 6 13.56 2.78 -5.73
C GLU A 6 12.47 3.84 -5.55
N ILE A 7 12.33 4.39 -4.35
CA ILE A 7 11.35 5.47 -4.09
C ILE A 7 11.64 6.69 -4.98
N SER A 8 12.91 6.95 -5.29
CA SER A 8 13.37 8.01 -6.19
C SER A 8 12.98 7.80 -7.66
N ASP A 9 12.60 6.58 -8.06
CA ASP A 9 12.10 6.30 -9.41
C ASP A 9 10.61 6.67 -9.56
N LEU A 10 9.90 7.03 -8.47
CA LEU A 10 8.49 7.39 -8.51
C LEU A 10 8.29 8.85 -8.95
N ASN A 11 7.55 9.05 -10.05
CA ASN A 11 7.04 10.37 -10.42
C ASN A 11 5.67 10.61 -9.77
N ILE A 12 5.63 11.48 -8.75
CA ILE A 12 4.40 11.79 -7.99
C ILE A 12 3.28 12.29 -8.89
N ASP A 13 3.59 13.06 -9.93
CA ASP A 13 2.61 13.65 -10.84
C ASP A 13 1.90 12.60 -11.72
N GLU A 14 2.43 11.38 -11.77
CA GLU A 14 1.88 10.24 -12.52
C GLU A 14 1.28 9.16 -11.62
N ILE A 15 1.27 9.34 -10.28
CA ILE A 15 0.73 8.35 -9.36
C ILE A 15 -0.80 8.48 -9.26
N LEU A 16 -1.49 7.43 -9.69
CA LEU A 16 -2.92 7.23 -9.48
C LEU A 16 -3.17 6.78 -8.04
N LEU A 17 -3.97 7.55 -7.32
CA LEU A 17 -4.25 7.35 -5.90
C LEU A 17 -5.73 7.04 -5.66
N LEU A 18 -5.99 6.31 -4.57
CA LEU A 18 -7.35 6.20 -4.04
C LEU A 18 -7.88 7.58 -3.61
N GLN A 19 -9.21 7.68 -3.50
CA GLN A 19 -9.89 8.83 -2.92
C GLN A 19 -9.46 9.10 -1.46
N ASP A 20 -9.81 10.27 -0.93
CA ASP A 20 -9.51 10.62 0.47
C ASP A 20 -10.24 9.67 1.46
N GLY A 21 -9.66 9.48 2.64
CA GLY A 21 -10.19 8.59 3.68
C GLY A 21 -9.61 7.17 3.67
N HIS A 22 -8.79 6.83 2.68
CA HIS A 22 -8.07 5.56 2.64
C HIS A 22 -6.66 5.70 3.22
N CYS A 23 -6.34 5.01 4.32
CA CYS A 23 -4.99 5.02 4.92
C CYS A 23 -3.85 4.63 3.94
N PHE A 24 -4.20 3.89 2.87
CA PHE A 24 -3.27 3.55 1.81
C PHE A 24 -2.79 4.77 1.02
N ARG A 25 -3.69 5.71 0.72
CA ARG A 25 -3.37 6.99 0.06
C ARG A 25 -2.35 7.76 0.90
N ASP A 26 -2.64 7.93 2.19
CA ASP A 26 -1.76 8.64 3.12
C ASP A 26 -0.39 7.96 3.23
N GLY A 27 -0.37 6.62 3.22
CA GLY A 27 0.86 5.83 3.17
C GLY A 27 1.71 6.11 1.92
N ILE A 28 1.10 6.23 0.73
CA ILE A 28 1.82 6.58 -0.50
C ILE A 28 2.36 8.01 -0.45
N LEU A 29 1.55 8.96 0.00
CA LEU A 29 1.97 10.37 0.12
C LEU A 29 3.17 10.50 1.07
N ASN A 30 3.13 9.80 2.20
CA ASN A 30 4.24 9.74 3.16
C ASN A 30 5.48 9.03 2.60
N LEU A 31 5.28 7.94 1.84
CA LEU A 31 6.37 7.21 1.17
C LEU A 31 7.12 8.13 0.21
N CYS A 32 6.38 8.93 -0.58
CA CYS A 32 6.95 9.87 -1.54
C CYS A 32 7.50 11.14 -0.86
N LYS A 33 7.48 11.21 0.48
CA LYS A 33 7.93 12.37 1.30
C LYS A 33 7.30 13.68 0.86
N VAL A 34 6.04 13.62 0.46
CA VAL A 34 5.24 14.79 0.06
C VAL A 34 4.76 15.49 1.33
N GLY A 35 5.67 16.12 2.09
CA GLY A 35 5.28 17.16 3.05
C GLY A 35 4.78 18.38 2.29
N ASP A 36 3.73 19.07 2.78
CA ASP A 36 3.08 20.33 2.31
C ASP A 36 2.90 20.62 0.79
N ILE A 37 3.37 19.75 -0.10
CA ILE A 37 3.25 19.82 -1.57
C ILE A 37 1.86 19.29 -1.99
N ALA A 38 1.02 18.88 -1.03
CA ALA A 38 -0.40 18.58 -1.21
C ALA A 38 -1.20 19.75 -1.84
N ASN A 39 -0.63 20.96 -1.93
CA ASN A 39 -1.22 22.10 -2.62
C ASN A 39 -1.03 22.11 -4.15
N LYS A 40 -0.30 21.17 -4.75
CA LYS A 40 -0.27 21.03 -6.22
C LYS A 40 -1.40 20.09 -6.66
N ASN A 41 -2.59 20.68 -6.80
CA ASN A 41 -3.81 20.11 -7.37
C ASN A 41 -3.65 19.68 -8.83
N HIS A 42 -2.92 18.61 -9.16
CA HIS A 42 -2.96 18.10 -10.53
C HIS A 42 -3.12 16.58 -10.58
N PHE A 43 -4.17 16.19 -11.33
CA PHE A 43 -4.70 14.83 -11.55
C PHE A 43 -5.08 14.02 -10.31
N GLN A 44 -6.01 14.56 -9.52
CA GLN A 44 -6.74 13.78 -8.51
C GLN A 44 -7.81 12.90 -9.16
N LEU A 45 -7.40 11.87 -9.89
CA LEU A 45 -8.31 10.80 -10.30
C LEU A 45 -8.59 9.93 -9.08
N LYS A 46 -9.54 10.38 -8.26
CA LYS A 46 -9.95 9.73 -7.03
C LYS A 46 -10.81 8.52 -7.36
N SER A 47 -10.21 7.34 -7.39
CA SER A 47 -10.97 6.09 -7.45
C SER A 47 -11.21 5.53 -6.06
N GLY A 48 -12.37 4.91 -5.85
CA GLY A 48 -12.68 4.19 -4.61
C GLY A 48 -12.13 2.76 -4.55
N SER A 49 -11.56 2.23 -5.65
CA SER A 49 -11.18 0.81 -5.74
C SER A 49 -9.83 0.60 -6.44
N PHE A 50 -9.10 -0.43 -6.00
CA PHE A 50 -7.82 -0.82 -6.59
C PHE A 50 -7.98 -1.29 -8.04
N GLU A 51 -9.07 -2.00 -8.35
CA GLU A 51 -9.35 -2.55 -9.68
C GLU A 51 -9.45 -1.43 -10.72
N THR A 52 -10.04 -0.30 -10.33
CA THR A 52 -10.12 0.87 -11.20
C THR A 52 -8.76 1.52 -11.38
N LEU A 53 -7.95 1.65 -10.32
CA LEU A 53 -6.58 2.17 -10.43
C LEU A 53 -5.73 1.31 -11.36
N ILE A 54 -5.85 -0.02 -11.26
CA ILE A 54 -5.17 -0.97 -12.14
C ILE A 54 -5.59 -0.75 -13.60
N LYS A 55 -6.89 -0.66 -13.88
CA LYS A 55 -7.40 -0.40 -15.24
C LYS A 55 -6.88 0.92 -15.81
N LEU A 56 -6.90 2.00 -15.03
CA LEU A 56 -6.42 3.30 -15.47
C LEU A 56 -4.90 3.29 -15.76
N ALA A 57 -4.12 2.61 -14.93
CA ALA A 57 -2.70 2.40 -15.19
C ALA A 57 -2.48 1.54 -16.45
N ASP A 58 -3.33 0.53 -16.67
CA ASP A 58 -3.26 -0.35 -17.84
C ASP A 58 -3.51 0.39 -19.15
N GLU A 59 -4.44 1.36 -19.12
CA GLU A 59 -4.77 2.29 -20.21
C GLU A 59 -3.73 3.43 -20.36
N GLY A 60 -2.68 3.45 -19.54
CA GLY A 60 -1.57 4.40 -19.67
C GLY A 60 -1.82 5.78 -19.04
N LEU A 61 -2.80 5.93 -18.14
CA LEU A 61 -3.06 7.21 -17.46
C LEU A 61 -2.08 7.51 -16.30
N GLY A 62 -1.20 6.58 -15.97
CA GLY A 62 -0.20 6.75 -14.92
C GLY A 62 0.24 5.42 -14.33
N THR A 63 0.84 5.47 -13.15
CA THR A 63 1.23 4.29 -12.37
C THR A 63 0.47 4.25 -11.06
N THR A 64 0.34 3.09 -10.44
CA THR A 64 -0.21 2.98 -9.10
C THR A 64 0.61 2.04 -8.25
N LEU A 65 0.53 2.20 -6.93
CA LEU A 65 1.11 1.26 -5.99
C LEU A 65 0.01 0.30 -5.52
N LEU A 66 0.38 -0.96 -5.29
CA LEU A 66 -0.54 -1.98 -4.79
C LEU A 66 0.03 -2.61 -3.52
N PRO A 67 -0.82 -2.86 -2.49
CA PRO A 67 -0.47 -3.78 -1.42
C PRO A 67 -0.18 -5.17 -1.99
N PHE A 68 0.79 -5.87 -1.41
CA PHE A 68 1.17 -7.21 -1.87
C PHE A 68 -0.02 -8.17 -2.03
N LEU A 69 -0.96 -8.20 -1.09
CA LEU A 69 -2.09 -9.14 -1.17
C LEU A 69 -2.98 -8.88 -2.41
N HIS A 70 -3.10 -7.63 -2.87
CA HIS A 70 -3.85 -7.33 -4.11
C HIS A 70 -3.13 -7.82 -5.36
N THR A 71 -1.81 -7.99 -5.34
CA THR A 71 -1.07 -8.48 -6.51
C THR A 71 -1.30 -9.96 -6.77
N LEU A 72 -1.74 -10.70 -5.75
CA LEU A 72 -2.06 -12.13 -5.85
C LEU A 72 -3.27 -12.38 -6.76
N ASP A 73 -4.21 -11.45 -6.82
CA ASP A 73 -5.45 -11.58 -7.60
C ASP A 73 -5.34 -10.99 -9.02
N LEU A 74 -4.17 -10.49 -9.40
CA LEU A 74 -3.95 -9.92 -10.73
C LEU A 74 -3.96 -10.99 -11.83
N LYS A 75 -4.48 -10.60 -13.01
CA LYS A 75 -4.40 -11.41 -14.23
C LYS A 75 -2.95 -11.53 -14.69
N GLU A 76 -2.62 -12.60 -15.43
CA GLU A 76 -1.25 -12.85 -15.89
C GLU A 76 -0.65 -11.68 -16.71
N ASN A 77 -1.46 -11.01 -17.52
CA ASN A 77 -1.01 -9.87 -18.31
C ASN A 77 -0.63 -8.66 -17.42
N ASP A 78 -1.41 -8.41 -16.37
CA ASP A 78 -1.17 -7.31 -15.43
C ASP A 78 0.05 -7.63 -14.55
N ARG A 79 0.23 -8.90 -14.18
CA ARG A 79 1.42 -9.36 -13.41
C ARG A 79 2.74 -9.07 -14.13
N LYS A 80 2.78 -9.11 -15.47
CA LYS A 80 3.98 -8.77 -16.26
C LYS A 80 4.36 -7.28 -16.15
N LYS A 81 3.40 -6.43 -15.78
CA LYS A 81 3.57 -4.98 -15.62
C LYS A 81 3.99 -4.59 -14.19
N LEU A 82 3.88 -5.51 -13.22
CA LEU A 82 4.33 -5.27 -11.85
C LEU A 82 5.84 -5.05 -11.77
N ARG A 83 6.23 -4.14 -10.89
CA ARG A 83 7.62 -3.90 -10.47
C ARG A 83 7.68 -3.87 -8.96
N HIS A 84 8.67 -4.54 -8.38
CA HIS A 84 8.87 -4.56 -6.93
C HIS A 84 9.82 -3.45 -6.50
N PHE A 85 9.70 -2.99 -5.27
CA PHE A 85 10.72 -2.11 -4.69
C PHE A 85 11.99 -2.90 -4.37
N LYS A 86 13.14 -2.24 -4.51
CA LYS A 86 14.39 -2.72 -3.92
C LYS A 86 14.29 -2.75 -2.40
N GLU A 87 15.08 -3.62 -1.78
CA GLU A 87 15.18 -3.67 -0.33
C GLU A 87 15.86 -2.39 0.24
N PRO A 88 15.42 -1.86 1.40
CA PRO A 88 14.30 -2.37 2.18
C PRO A 88 12.94 -1.97 1.58
N LYS A 89 12.06 -2.96 1.35
CA LYS A 89 10.76 -2.71 0.72
C LYS A 89 9.85 -1.86 1.62
N PRO A 90 9.17 -0.82 1.10
CA PRO A 90 8.19 -0.08 1.87
C PRO A 90 7.02 -0.98 2.23
N ALA A 91 6.66 -1.01 3.51
CA ALA A 91 5.60 -1.85 4.04
C ALA A 91 4.71 -1.05 5.00
N ARG A 92 3.46 -1.50 5.17
CA ARG A 92 2.56 -0.98 6.19
C ARG A 92 2.44 -1.98 7.33
N GLU A 93 2.27 -1.46 8.54
CA GLU A 93 1.86 -2.28 9.68
C GLU A 93 0.34 -2.50 9.65
N VAL A 94 -0.11 -3.72 9.95
CA VAL A 94 -1.52 -4.05 10.15
C VAL A 94 -1.68 -4.55 11.57
N SER A 95 -2.51 -3.86 12.35
CA SER A 95 -2.67 -4.11 13.79
C SER A 95 -4.13 -4.36 14.14
N LEU A 96 -4.38 -5.19 15.16
CA LEU A 96 -5.71 -5.39 15.75
C LEU A 96 -5.87 -4.46 16.95
N ILE A 97 -6.93 -3.64 16.95
CA ILE A 97 -7.26 -2.72 18.04
C ILE A 97 -8.53 -3.22 18.72
N PHE A 98 -8.50 -3.34 20.05
CA PHE A 98 -9.62 -3.82 20.86
C PHE A 98 -9.63 -3.15 22.24
N PRO A 99 -10.80 -3.05 22.92
CA PRO A 99 -10.88 -2.51 24.27
C PRO A 99 -10.04 -3.31 25.27
N LYS A 100 -9.46 -2.63 26.28
CA LYS A 100 -8.65 -3.27 27.33
C LYS A 100 -9.42 -4.26 28.20
N THR A 101 -10.76 -4.24 28.17
CA THR A 101 -11.59 -5.19 28.91
C THR A 101 -11.42 -6.59 28.30
N GLN A 102 -10.60 -7.42 28.94
CA GLN A 102 -10.13 -8.73 28.45
C GLN A 102 -11.21 -9.82 28.36
N LEU A 103 -12.51 -9.47 28.41
CA LEU A 103 -13.63 -10.42 28.40
C LEU A 103 -13.63 -11.35 27.18
N LYS A 104 -12.98 -10.95 26.07
CA LYS A 104 -12.92 -11.72 24.82
C LYS A 104 -11.48 -12.00 24.33
N ILE A 105 -10.49 -11.97 25.23
CA ILE A 105 -9.08 -12.08 24.83
C ILE A 105 -8.78 -13.35 24.02
N HIS A 106 -9.38 -14.49 24.40
CA HIS A 106 -9.22 -15.75 23.67
C HIS A 106 -9.73 -15.68 22.22
N ILE A 107 -10.83 -14.94 21.99
CA ILE A 107 -11.37 -14.74 20.63
C ILE A 107 -10.44 -13.84 19.82
N ILE A 108 -9.92 -12.78 20.45
CA ILE A 108 -8.98 -11.85 19.82
C ILE A 108 -7.68 -12.57 19.44
N ASP A 109 -7.15 -13.41 20.32
CA ASP A 109 -5.93 -14.19 20.05
C ASP A 109 -6.15 -15.26 18.97
N ALA A 110 -7.31 -15.91 18.96
CA ALA A 110 -7.68 -16.85 17.89
C ALA A 110 -7.78 -16.12 16.54
N LEU A 111 -8.41 -14.95 16.49
CA LEU A 111 -8.49 -14.12 15.28
C LEU A 111 -7.10 -13.68 14.82
N ARG A 112 -6.27 -13.15 15.73
CA ARG A 112 -4.88 -12.74 15.45
C ARG A 112 -4.08 -13.89 14.87
N SER A 113 -4.17 -15.07 15.48
CA SER A 113 -3.42 -16.26 15.08
C SER A 113 -3.87 -16.76 13.71
N THR A 114 -5.17 -16.73 13.44
CA THR A 114 -5.75 -17.10 12.15
C THR A 114 -5.27 -16.16 11.04
N ILE A 115 -5.39 -14.84 11.25
CA ILE A 115 -4.94 -13.83 10.29
C ILE A 115 -3.43 -13.97 10.05
N ALA A 116 -2.63 -14.05 11.11
CA ALA A 116 -1.17 -14.17 10.99
C ALA A 116 -0.75 -15.47 10.30
N GLY A 117 -1.45 -16.58 10.56
CA GLY A 117 -1.20 -17.87 9.90
C GLY A 117 -1.41 -17.81 8.40
N VAL A 118 -2.54 -17.22 7.95
CA VAL A 118 -2.84 -17.04 6.53
C VAL A 118 -1.83 -16.10 5.86
N VAL A 119 -1.53 -14.96 6.48
CA VAL A 119 -0.65 -13.95 5.86
C VAL A 119 0.81 -14.42 5.80
N LYS A 120 1.33 -15.10 6.83
CA LYS A 120 2.70 -15.68 6.80
C LYS A 120 2.87 -16.75 5.73
N GLY A 121 1.80 -17.48 5.39
CA GLY A 121 1.82 -18.42 4.27
C GLY A 121 1.92 -17.72 2.91
N ALA A 122 1.46 -16.47 2.82
CA ALA A 122 1.43 -15.69 1.58
C ALA A 122 2.64 -14.74 1.41
N ILE A 123 3.33 -14.33 2.48
CA ILE A 123 4.35 -13.26 2.47
C ILE A 123 5.60 -13.63 3.27
N VAL A 124 6.77 -13.44 2.66
CA VAL A 124 8.07 -13.47 3.37
C VAL A 124 8.39 -12.08 3.92
N PHE A 125 8.38 -11.92 5.24
CA PHE A 125 8.62 -10.64 5.94
C PHE A 125 10.11 -10.36 6.19
N GLN A 126 10.92 -10.29 5.14
CA GLN A 126 12.35 -9.99 5.30
C GLN A 126 12.66 -8.59 4.77
N ASN A 127 13.44 -7.84 5.56
CA ASN A 127 14.02 -6.54 5.22
C ASN A 127 13.05 -5.43 4.78
N VAL A 128 11.97 -5.21 5.53
CA VAL A 128 10.98 -4.16 5.20
C VAL A 128 11.24 -2.83 5.94
N GLN A 129 10.90 -1.72 5.29
CA GLN A 129 10.83 -0.39 5.89
C GLN A 129 9.37 -0.01 6.16
N ILE A 130 9.01 0.15 7.43
CA ILE A 130 7.64 0.52 7.81
C ILE A 130 7.36 1.99 7.48
N ILE A 131 6.29 2.23 6.72
CA ILE A 131 5.76 3.54 6.37
C ILE A 131 4.48 3.78 7.16
N SER A 132 4.54 4.76 8.07
CA SER A 132 3.36 5.17 8.83
C SER A 132 2.40 5.97 7.95
N PRO A 133 1.09 5.67 7.96
CA PRO A 133 0.09 6.54 7.32
C PRO A 133 -0.15 7.82 8.13
N LEU A 134 0.19 7.83 9.43
CA LEU A 134 0.08 9.02 10.26
C LEU A 134 1.26 9.96 9.97
N ASN A 135 0.95 11.23 9.68
CA ASN A 135 1.95 12.28 9.63
C ASN A 135 2.63 12.37 11.01
N LYS A 136 3.96 12.30 11.04
CA LYS A 136 4.72 12.68 12.23
C LYS A 136 4.41 14.16 12.47
N LYS A 137 3.61 14.46 13.49
CA LYS A 137 3.51 15.83 14.00
C LYS A 137 4.91 16.20 14.49
N SER A 138 5.56 17.14 13.81
CA SER A 138 6.71 17.89 14.34
C SER A 138 6.29 18.71 15.55
#